data_AF-A0A139DF65-F1
#
_entry.id   AF-A0A139DF65-F1
#
_cell.length_a   1.000
_cell.length_b   1.000
_cell.length_c   1.000
_cell.angle_alpha   90.00
_cell.angle_beta   90.00
_cell.angle_gamma   90.00
#
_symmetry.space_group_name_H-M   'P 1'
#
loop_
_entity.id
_entity.type
_entity.pdbx_description
1 polymer ?
#
loop_
_entity_poly.entity_id
_entity_poly.type
_entity_poly.pdbx_seq_one_letter_code
_entity_poly.pdbx_strand_id
1 'polypeptide(L)'
;MHQAITYLGSLDDVVQRYPWNITVDLTHFNQMLIRKALLGEKVIINDGYLLNHPCARQALLDPTSSPLKALIEANFVHIMSRSGSLLDVAEKMSAQGVDSFSQLQKGEDWQALQSFLRRWEPGLQRINNFLPWPKKHISHGFDAMLTRSRCLSVEELAMTSVTDDDFQRAFDRYNQKNTFDKEATRTRWEQACIEVVGSHPDARAKMGELMGLACEAYHYNFAVCLTAQFSQKKVLVETRYSRAFADLIQLGQPTESELVDIPSVTIPRSLRFDQPQLWKELVDPFSDVASVQQIYQETMDQFFAGQTDAKQLENASRRYSKALSIHFGNGEGEGRIKRTALSIGFLGAGFEVDPKFWTGA
;
A
#
# COMPACT_ATOMS: atom_id res chain seq x y z
N MET A 1 -5.91 18.48 8.72
CA MET A 1 -4.54 17.89 8.77
C MET A 1 -3.93 17.87 7.37
N HIS A 2 -2.61 17.79 7.21
CA HIS A 2 -2.00 17.57 5.88
C HIS A 2 -2.44 16.20 5.35
N GLN A 3 -3.05 16.13 4.18
CA GLN A 3 -3.58 14.90 3.61
C GLN A 3 -2.45 13.87 3.45
N ALA A 4 -2.52 12.79 4.23
CA ALA A 4 -1.55 11.71 4.16
C ALA A 4 -1.70 10.93 2.84
N ILE A 5 -0.64 10.26 2.41
CA ILE A 5 -0.63 9.45 1.20
C ILE A 5 -0.22 8.02 1.54
N THR A 6 -0.92 7.02 1.00
CA THR A 6 -0.68 5.61 1.32
C THR A 6 0.19 4.96 0.25
N TYR A 7 1.36 4.44 0.62
CA TYR A 7 2.18 3.58 -0.21
C TYR A 7 1.71 2.12 -0.09
N LEU A 8 1.51 1.47 -1.24
CA LEU A 8 1.03 0.09 -1.32
C LEU A 8 2.19 -0.91 -1.35
N GLY A 9 2.57 -1.43 -0.19
CA GLY A 9 3.57 -2.48 -0.06
C GLY A 9 3.06 -3.87 -0.42
N SER A 10 1.77 -4.16 -0.24
CA SER A 10 1.20 -5.50 -0.52
C SER A 10 1.30 -5.95 -1.99
N LEU A 11 1.49 -5.02 -2.94
CA LEU A 11 1.65 -5.31 -4.37
C LEU A 11 3.10 -5.66 -4.76
N ASP A 12 4.02 -5.74 -3.81
CA ASP A 12 5.42 -6.10 -4.05
C ASP A 12 5.53 -7.53 -4.60
N ASP A 13 6.39 -7.72 -5.61
CA ASP A 13 6.61 -9.03 -6.23
C ASP A 13 7.18 -10.05 -5.23
N VAL A 14 7.94 -9.61 -4.24
CA VAL A 14 8.44 -10.48 -3.17
C VAL A 14 7.32 -10.89 -2.22
N VAL A 15 6.37 -9.99 -1.93
CA VAL A 15 5.15 -10.35 -1.19
C VAL A 15 4.32 -11.33 -2.00
N GLN A 16 4.26 -11.21 -3.32
CA GLN A 16 3.59 -12.20 -4.17
C GLN A 16 4.29 -13.58 -4.15
N ARG A 17 5.64 -13.61 -4.15
CA ARG A 17 6.41 -14.87 -4.06
C ARG A 17 6.27 -15.54 -2.69
N TYR A 18 6.27 -14.75 -1.63
CA TYR A 18 6.13 -15.18 -0.23
C TYR A 18 4.87 -14.54 0.36
N PRO A 19 3.68 -15.02 -0.07
CA PRO A 19 2.42 -14.41 0.34
C PRO A 19 2.31 -14.44 1.85
N TRP A 20 1.90 -13.31 2.41
CA TRP A 20 1.38 -13.26 3.76
C TRP A 20 0.09 -14.11 3.83
N ASN A 21 -0.62 -14.05 4.97
CA ASN A 21 -1.94 -14.68 5.09
C ASN A 21 -3.03 -14.00 4.23
N ILE A 22 -2.64 -13.23 3.20
CA ILE A 22 -3.50 -12.57 2.22
C ILE A 22 -3.02 -12.90 0.81
N THR A 23 -3.97 -13.15 -0.09
CA THR A 23 -3.73 -13.22 -1.53
C THR A 23 -4.28 -11.95 -2.15
N VAL A 24 -3.41 -11.15 -2.78
CA VAL A 24 -3.84 -9.92 -3.47
C VAL A 24 -4.30 -10.28 -4.87
N ASP A 25 -5.59 -10.52 -5.04
CA ASP A 25 -6.22 -10.66 -6.35
C ASP A 25 -6.84 -9.32 -6.82
N LEU A 26 -7.46 -9.31 -8.01
CA LEU A 26 -8.11 -8.11 -8.54
C LEU A 26 -9.25 -7.62 -7.64
N THR A 27 -9.99 -8.53 -7.02
CA THR A 27 -11.10 -8.17 -6.12
C THR A 27 -10.57 -7.42 -4.90
N HIS A 28 -9.54 -7.96 -4.25
CA HIS A 28 -8.88 -7.33 -3.11
C HIS A 28 -8.28 -5.97 -3.49
N PHE A 29 -7.56 -5.92 -4.61
CA PHE A 29 -6.96 -4.69 -5.12
C PHE A 29 -8.01 -3.61 -5.40
N ASN A 30 -9.12 -3.97 -6.05
CA ASN A 30 -10.23 -3.06 -6.30
C ASN A 30 -10.88 -2.59 -5.00
N GLN A 31 -11.16 -3.49 -4.03
CA GLN A 31 -11.73 -3.11 -2.74
C GLN A 31 -10.86 -2.08 -2.01
N MET A 32 -9.54 -2.26 -2.05
CA MET A 32 -8.59 -1.31 -1.49
C MET A 32 -8.63 0.03 -2.23
N LEU A 33 -8.56 0.04 -3.57
CA LEU A 33 -8.64 1.28 -4.36
C LEU A 33 -9.96 2.04 -4.11
N ILE A 34 -11.08 1.31 -4.07
CA ILE A 34 -12.42 1.85 -3.79
C ILE A 34 -12.43 2.47 -2.40
N ARG A 35 -11.98 1.74 -1.37
CA ARG A 35 -11.92 2.26 0.00
C ARG A 35 -11.10 3.55 0.05
N LYS A 36 -9.91 3.55 -0.54
CA LYS A 36 -9.03 4.72 -0.58
C LYS A 36 -9.70 5.89 -1.28
N ALA A 37 -10.31 5.69 -2.46
CA ALA A 37 -11.02 6.72 -3.19
C ALA A 37 -12.23 7.29 -2.41
N LEU A 38 -13.03 6.43 -1.76
CA LEU A 38 -14.17 6.83 -0.93
C LEU A 38 -13.77 7.56 0.36
N LEU A 39 -12.58 7.29 0.87
CA LEU A 39 -12.02 8.00 2.03
C LEU A 39 -11.12 9.16 1.63
N GLY A 40 -10.99 9.47 0.33
CA GLY A 40 -10.09 10.51 -0.19
C GLY A 40 -8.63 10.33 0.21
N GLU A 41 -8.21 9.09 0.47
CA GLU A 41 -6.86 8.73 0.87
C GLU A 41 -5.99 8.48 -0.37
N LYS A 42 -5.18 9.47 -0.75
CA LYS A 42 -4.32 9.35 -1.94
C LYS A 42 -3.39 8.15 -1.84
N VAL A 43 -3.00 7.62 -3.00
CA VAL A 43 -2.24 6.37 -3.10
C VAL A 43 -0.94 6.56 -3.88
N ILE A 44 0.12 5.86 -3.47
CA ILE A 44 1.38 5.71 -4.21
C ILE A 44 1.57 4.24 -4.56
N ILE A 45 1.86 3.97 -5.84
CA ILE A 45 2.21 2.64 -6.33
C ILE A 45 3.59 2.71 -6.99
N ASN A 46 4.44 1.73 -6.70
CA ASN A 46 5.73 1.56 -7.34
C ASN A 46 5.56 1.16 -8.81
N ASP A 47 6.34 1.74 -9.72
CA ASP A 47 6.35 1.38 -11.14
C ASP A 47 6.52 -0.14 -11.37
N GLY A 48 7.37 -0.79 -10.58
CA GLY A 48 7.56 -2.24 -10.63
C GLY A 48 6.33 -3.02 -10.20
N TYR A 49 5.57 -2.54 -9.22
CA TYR A 49 4.36 -3.23 -8.74
C TYR A 49 3.23 -3.08 -9.76
N LEU A 50 3.09 -1.88 -10.31
CA LEU A 50 2.10 -1.59 -11.35
C LEU A 50 2.31 -2.45 -12.60
N LEU A 51 3.57 -2.69 -12.98
CA LEU A 51 3.93 -3.45 -14.18
C LEU A 51 4.02 -4.97 -13.94
N ASN A 52 4.55 -5.42 -12.80
CA ASN A 52 4.81 -6.84 -12.57
C ASN A 52 3.69 -7.57 -11.82
N HIS A 53 2.83 -6.87 -11.07
CA HIS A 53 1.75 -7.54 -10.36
C HIS A 53 0.59 -7.90 -11.32
N PRO A 54 0.15 -9.16 -11.40
CA PRO A 54 -0.86 -9.59 -12.38
C PRO A 54 -2.17 -8.81 -12.31
N CYS A 55 -2.70 -8.57 -11.11
CA CYS A 55 -3.96 -7.83 -10.96
C CYS A 55 -3.82 -6.34 -11.34
N ALA A 56 -2.64 -5.73 -11.16
CA ALA A 56 -2.40 -4.35 -11.54
C ALA A 56 -2.32 -4.22 -13.07
N ARG A 57 -1.66 -5.18 -13.75
CA ARG A 57 -1.68 -5.27 -15.21
C ARG A 57 -3.08 -5.48 -15.75
N GLN A 58 -3.84 -6.43 -15.18
CA GLN A 58 -5.22 -6.68 -15.59
C GLN A 58 -6.06 -5.41 -15.44
N ALA A 59 -5.95 -4.70 -14.32
CA ALA A 59 -6.65 -3.44 -14.07
C ALA A 59 -6.28 -2.32 -15.07
N LEU A 60 -5.05 -2.31 -15.59
CA LEU A 60 -4.62 -1.35 -16.62
C LEU A 60 -5.13 -1.73 -18.02
N LEU A 61 -5.03 -3.01 -18.37
CA LEU A 61 -5.38 -3.54 -19.69
C LEU A 61 -6.88 -3.66 -19.90
N ASP A 62 -7.64 -3.90 -18.83
CA ASP A 62 -9.10 -3.88 -18.79
C ASP A 62 -9.62 -2.84 -17.79
N PRO A 63 -9.73 -1.55 -18.21
CA PRO A 63 -10.23 -0.48 -17.37
C PRO A 63 -11.70 -0.63 -16.96
N THR A 64 -12.45 -1.57 -17.55
CA THR A 64 -13.85 -1.84 -17.14
C THR A 64 -13.92 -2.76 -15.92
N SER A 65 -12.82 -3.43 -15.59
CA SER A 65 -12.71 -4.33 -14.44
C SER A 65 -12.20 -3.63 -13.17
N SER A 66 -11.68 -2.40 -13.26
CA SER A 66 -11.01 -1.72 -12.15
C SER A 66 -11.04 -0.19 -12.28
N PRO A 67 -11.17 0.55 -11.16
CA PRO A 67 -11.07 2.01 -11.18
C PRO A 67 -9.62 2.53 -11.35
N LEU A 68 -8.60 1.66 -11.32
CA LEU A 68 -7.20 2.05 -11.26
C LEU A 68 -6.80 3.10 -12.30
N LYS A 69 -7.07 2.86 -13.59
CA LYS A 69 -6.67 3.77 -14.67
C LYS A 69 -7.32 5.14 -14.50
N ALA A 70 -8.60 5.19 -14.13
CA ALA A 70 -9.32 6.43 -13.91
C ALA A 70 -8.73 7.23 -12.74
N LEU A 71 -8.40 6.54 -11.64
CA LEU A 71 -7.78 7.15 -10.46
C LEU A 71 -6.35 7.65 -10.71
N ILE A 72 -5.57 6.97 -11.55
CA ILE A 72 -4.25 7.44 -11.99
C ILE A 72 -4.40 8.70 -12.85
N GLU A 73 -5.31 8.69 -13.82
CA GLU A 73 -5.58 9.84 -14.69
C GLU A 73 -6.13 11.06 -13.94
N ALA A 74 -6.83 10.84 -12.83
CA ALA A 74 -7.31 11.89 -11.93
C ALA A 74 -6.24 12.40 -10.95
N ASN A 75 -5.00 11.91 -11.04
CA ASN A 75 -3.90 12.26 -10.14
C ASN A 75 -4.19 11.93 -8.65
N PHE A 76 -5.04 10.92 -8.42
CA PHE A 76 -5.36 10.40 -7.10
C PHE A 76 -4.42 9.25 -6.70
N VAL A 77 -4.16 8.35 -7.66
CA VAL A 77 -3.09 7.35 -7.57
C VAL A 77 -1.86 7.93 -8.28
N HIS A 78 -0.77 8.08 -7.55
CA HIS A 78 0.52 8.51 -8.09
C HIS A 78 1.45 7.32 -8.32
N ILE A 79 2.26 7.41 -9.38
CA ILE A 79 3.23 6.36 -9.72
C ILE A 79 4.61 6.79 -9.23
N MET A 80 5.17 6.06 -8.26
CA MET A 80 6.56 6.20 -7.87
C MET A 80 7.44 5.56 -8.93
N SER A 81 8.19 6.37 -9.67
CA SER A 81 9.00 5.89 -10.78
C SER A 81 10.50 6.12 -10.59
N ARG A 82 11.29 5.14 -11.02
CA ARG A 82 12.76 5.21 -11.07
C ARG A 82 13.27 6.11 -12.21
N SER A 83 12.49 6.28 -13.28
CA SER A 83 12.90 7.05 -14.47
C SER A 83 11.91 8.14 -14.90
N GLY A 84 10.69 8.16 -14.34
CA GLY A 84 9.59 8.97 -14.86
C GLY A 84 8.94 8.39 -16.13
N SER A 85 9.25 7.14 -16.46
CA SER A 85 8.69 6.40 -17.61
C SER A 85 8.55 4.91 -17.28
N LEU A 86 7.34 4.37 -17.47
CA LEU A 86 7.05 2.96 -17.23
C LEU A 86 7.70 2.07 -18.29
N LEU A 87 7.73 2.54 -19.55
CA LEU A 87 8.41 1.84 -20.65
C LEU A 87 9.91 1.74 -20.40
N ASP A 88 10.56 2.87 -20.08
CA ASP A 88 11.99 2.89 -19.77
C ASP A 88 12.33 1.98 -18.60
N VAL A 89 11.48 1.94 -17.56
CA VAL A 89 11.71 1.09 -16.39
C VAL A 89 11.70 -0.37 -16.79
N ALA A 90 10.71 -0.80 -17.58
CA ALA A 90 10.65 -2.19 -18.02
C ALA A 90 11.91 -2.59 -18.83
N GLU A 91 12.38 -1.72 -19.72
CA GLU A 91 13.57 -1.95 -20.54
C GLU A 91 14.86 -1.95 -19.70
N LYS A 92 15.08 -0.90 -18.90
CA LYS A 92 16.30 -0.73 -18.10
C LYS A 92 16.43 -1.82 -17.04
N MET A 93 15.36 -2.15 -16.34
CA MET A 93 15.40 -3.15 -15.27
C MET A 93 15.62 -4.57 -15.82
N SER A 94 15.01 -4.89 -16.96
CA SER A 94 15.28 -6.16 -17.66
C SER A 94 16.75 -6.23 -18.13
N ALA A 95 17.28 -5.14 -18.71
CA ALA A 95 18.68 -5.07 -19.14
C ALA A 95 19.69 -5.15 -17.97
N GLN A 96 19.29 -4.71 -16.77
CA GLN A 96 20.06 -4.85 -15.53
C GLN A 96 19.97 -6.25 -14.90
N GLY A 97 19.23 -7.18 -15.53
CA GLY A 97 19.10 -8.55 -15.04
C GLY A 97 18.06 -8.73 -13.93
N VAL A 98 17.08 -7.84 -13.81
CA VAL A 98 15.99 -8.01 -12.84
C VAL A 98 14.94 -8.97 -13.42
N ASP A 99 14.92 -10.19 -12.88
CA ASP A 99 14.14 -11.32 -13.41
C ASP A 99 12.66 -11.02 -13.62
N SER A 100 12.01 -10.30 -12.71
CA SER A 100 10.59 -9.96 -12.82
C SER A 100 10.29 -9.16 -14.10
N PHE A 101 11.15 -8.22 -14.48
CA PHE A 101 11.01 -7.45 -15.71
C PHE A 101 11.40 -8.26 -16.96
N SER A 102 12.38 -9.14 -16.87
CA SER A 102 12.70 -10.06 -17.96
C SER A 102 11.57 -11.07 -18.22
N GLN A 103 10.89 -11.53 -17.18
CA GLN A 103 9.70 -12.37 -17.29
C GLN A 103 8.51 -11.58 -17.83
N LEU A 104 8.30 -10.34 -17.37
CA LEU A 104 7.27 -9.45 -17.89
C LEU A 104 7.40 -9.30 -19.41
N GLN A 105 8.59 -9.00 -19.93
CA GLN A 105 8.82 -8.80 -21.37
C GLN A 105 8.63 -10.05 -22.22
N LYS A 106 8.78 -11.24 -21.63
CA LYS A 106 8.52 -12.53 -22.28
C LYS A 106 7.08 -13.01 -22.12
N GLY A 107 6.30 -12.35 -21.25
CA GLY A 107 4.92 -12.71 -20.95
C GLY A 107 3.96 -12.36 -22.08
N GLU A 108 2.85 -13.08 -22.15
CA GLU A 108 1.84 -12.95 -23.21
C GLU A 108 1.23 -11.54 -23.25
N ASP A 109 1.05 -10.91 -22.08
CA ASP A 109 0.45 -9.57 -21.96
C ASP A 109 1.38 -8.43 -22.39
N TRP A 110 2.69 -8.67 -22.58
CA TRP A 110 3.67 -7.61 -22.77
C TRP A 110 3.38 -6.75 -23.99
N GLN A 111 3.04 -7.37 -25.12
CA GLN A 111 2.79 -6.63 -26.36
C GLN A 111 1.58 -5.69 -26.22
N ALA A 112 0.53 -6.14 -25.55
CA ALA A 112 -0.66 -5.35 -25.26
C ALA A 112 -0.33 -4.21 -24.29
N LEU A 113 0.39 -4.52 -23.20
CA LEU A 113 0.83 -3.53 -22.21
C LEU A 113 1.74 -2.47 -22.82
N GLN A 114 2.76 -2.86 -23.58
CA GLN A 114 3.69 -1.93 -24.23
C GLN A 114 2.94 -0.99 -25.19
N SER A 115 2.02 -1.52 -25.99
CA SER A 115 1.20 -0.73 -26.91
C SER A 115 0.28 0.25 -26.18
N PHE A 116 -0.28 -0.17 -25.05
CA PHE A 116 -1.08 0.69 -24.18
C PHE A 116 -0.23 1.81 -23.56
N LEU A 117 0.90 1.47 -22.95
CA LEU A 117 1.80 2.43 -22.28
C LEU A 117 2.29 3.52 -23.23
N ARG A 118 2.67 3.16 -24.47
CA ARG A 118 3.09 4.14 -25.50
C ARG A 118 2.05 5.24 -25.77
N ARG A 119 0.76 4.90 -25.66
CA ARG A 119 -0.34 5.86 -25.84
C ARG A 119 -0.69 6.60 -24.56
N TRP A 120 -0.58 5.93 -23.42
CA TRP A 120 -1.08 6.42 -22.13
C TRP A 120 -0.08 7.28 -21.37
N GLU A 121 1.19 6.89 -21.36
CA GLU A 121 2.27 7.54 -20.58
C GLU A 121 2.47 9.03 -20.90
N PRO A 122 2.38 9.51 -22.16
CA PRO A 122 2.46 10.94 -22.47
C PRO A 122 1.34 11.77 -21.80
N GLY A 123 0.19 11.15 -21.51
CA GLY A 123 -0.87 11.76 -20.70
C GLY A 123 -0.44 11.93 -19.24
N LEU A 124 0.18 10.89 -18.66
CA LEU A 124 0.64 10.87 -17.28
C LEU A 124 1.75 11.90 -17.00
N GLN A 125 2.68 12.06 -17.97
CA GLN A 125 3.73 13.07 -17.89
C GLN A 125 3.14 14.49 -17.87
N ARG A 126 2.12 14.77 -18.69
CA ARG A 126 1.47 16.09 -18.74
C ARG A 126 0.77 16.48 -17.44
N ILE A 127 0.23 15.51 -16.71
CA ILE A 127 -0.42 15.74 -15.41
C ILE A 127 0.54 15.58 -14.22
N ASN A 128 1.85 15.42 -14.46
CA ASN A 128 2.88 15.21 -13.44
C ASN A 128 2.53 14.08 -12.45
N ASN A 129 2.01 12.95 -12.96
CA ASN A 129 1.58 11.86 -12.09
C ASN A 129 2.75 11.06 -11.47
N PHE A 130 3.94 11.15 -12.09
CA PHE A 130 5.14 10.46 -11.61
C PHE A 130 5.77 11.17 -10.43
N LEU A 131 5.96 10.42 -9.35
CA LEU A 131 6.75 10.82 -8.19
C LEU A 131 8.16 10.24 -8.28
N PRO A 132 9.19 11.00 -7.87
CA PRO A 132 10.56 10.52 -7.92
C PRO A 132 10.81 9.51 -6.80
N TRP A 133 11.53 8.43 -7.15
CA TRP A 133 12.03 7.43 -6.21
C TRP A 133 12.69 8.05 -4.96
N PRO A 134 12.61 7.41 -3.77
CA PRO A 134 13.28 7.93 -2.58
C PRO A 134 14.76 8.24 -2.81
N LYS A 135 15.19 9.46 -2.47
CA LYS A 135 16.60 9.89 -2.56
C LYS A 135 17.51 9.18 -1.56
N LYS A 136 16.97 8.78 -0.41
CA LYS A 136 17.74 8.07 0.63
C LYS A 136 17.96 6.61 0.22
N HIS A 137 19.16 6.12 0.50
CA HIS A 137 19.49 4.73 0.22
C HIS A 137 18.73 3.79 1.18
N ILE A 138 17.90 2.92 0.62
CA ILE A 138 16.97 2.08 1.38
C ILE A 138 17.73 1.07 2.27
N SER A 139 18.92 0.61 1.87
CA SER A 139 19.60 -0.48 2.58
C SER A 139 19.90 -0.21 4.05
N HIS A 140 20.31 1.00 4.41
CA HIS A 140 20.71 1.28 5.79
C HIS A 140 19.55 1.15 6.79
N GLY A 141 18.41 1.77 6.47
CA GLY A 141 17.24 1.69 7.35
C GLY A 141 16.59 0.31 7.34
N PHE A 142 16.66 -0.42 6.22
CA PHE A 142 16.24 -1.83 6.19
C PHE A 142 17.11 -2.68 7.12
N ASP A 143 18.44 -2.57 7.02
CA ASP A 143 19.38 -3.35 7.84
C ASP A 143 19.15 -3.07 9.32
N ALA A 144 18.93 -1.79 9.68
CA ALA A 144 18.68 -1.38 11.05
C ALA A 144 17.33 -1.91 11.59
N MET A 145 16.25 -1.85 10.78
CA MET A 145 14.96 -2.43 11.15
C MET A 145 15.07 -3.95 11.31
N LEU A 146 15.64 -4.64 10.33
CA LEU A 146 15.76 -6.09 10.36
C LEU A 146 16.65 -6.55 11.53
N THR A 147 17.77 -5.88 11.79
CA THR A 147 18.66 -6.23 12.91
C THR A 147 17.98 -6.06 14.27
N ARG A 148 17.07 -5.09 14.45
CA ARG A 148 16.28 -4.97 15.69
C ARG A 148 15.46 -6.23 15.97
N SER A 149 14.90 -6.85 14.94
CA SER A 149 14.11 -8.07 15.10
C SER A 149 14.92 -9.27 15.56
N ARG A 150 16.26 -9.26 15.39
CA ARG A 150 17.16 -10.33 15.84
C ARG A 150 17.13 -10.53 17.36
N CYS A 151 16.84 -9.47 18.11
CA CYS A 151 16.78 -9.49 19.57
C CYS A 151 15.46 -10.07 20.12
N LEU A 152 14.51 -10.38 19.24
CA LEU A 152 13.23 -10.99 19.60
C LEU A 152 13.29 -12.49 19.35
N SER A 153 12.58 -13.26 20.17
CA SER A 153 12.33 -14.68 19.94
C SER A 153 11.33 -14.90 18.80
N VAL A 154 11.39 -16.08 18.17
CA VAL A 154 10.40 -16.46 17.14
C VAL A 154 8.97 -16.47 17.69
N GLU A 155 8.78 -16.77 18.98
CA GLU A 155 7.49 -16.71 19.66
C GLU A 155 6.97 -15.26 19.77
N GLU A 156 7.82 -14.30 20.16
CA GLU A 156 7.46 -12.88 20.22
C GLU A 156 7.08 -12.32 18.84
N LEU A 157 7.71 -12.85 17.78
CA LEU A 157 7.40 -12.54 16.39
C LEU A 157 6.16 -13.27 15.85
N ALA A 158 5.56 -14.16 16.66
CA ALA A 158 4.47 -15.04 16.26
C ALA A 158 4.80 -15.90 15.02
N MET A 159 6.05 -16.33 14.91
CA MET A 159 6.51 -17.30 13.92
C MET A 159 6.24 -18.71 14.44
N THR A 160 5.62 -19.55 13.61
CA THR A 160 5.14 -20.88 13.99
C THR A 160 5.91 -22.00 13.29
N SER A 161 6.56 -21.68 12.17
CA SER A 161 7.30 -22.63 11.34
C SER A 161 8.81 -22.51 11.56
N VAL A 162 9.30 -21.30 11.84
CA VAL A 162 10.73 -21.01 12.07
C VAL A 162 11.11 -21.29 13.53
N THR A 163 12.25 -21.94 13.74
CA THR A 163 12.83 -22.12 15.08
C THR A 163 13.82 -20.99 15.40
N ASP A 164 14.11 -20.74 16.69
CA ASP A 164 15.12 -19.73 17.06
C ASP A 164 16.50 -20.05 16.47
N ASP A 165 16.89 -21.32 16.35
CA ASP A 165 18.15 -21.72 15.69
C ASP A 165 18.17 -21.32 14.21
N ASP A 166 17.11 -21.66 13.47
CA ASP A 166 16.98 -21.25 12.06
C ASP A 166 17.07 -19.73 11.91
N PHE A 167 16.36 -19.00 12.79
CA PHE A 167 16.30 -17.55 12.79
C PHE A 167 17.67 -16.92 13.03
N GLN A 168 18.39 -17.35 14.07
CA GLN A 168 19.72 -16.84 14.38
C GLN A 168 20.74 -17.20 13.29
N ARG A 169 20.68 -18.42 12.75
CA ARG A 169 21.55 -18.84 11.64
C ARG A 169 21.30 -18.03 10.37
N ALA A 170 20.05 -17.67 10.07
CA ALA A 170 19.74 -16.80 8.94
C ALA A 170 20.38 -15.41 9.11
N PHE A 171 20.33 -14.83 10.32
CA PHE A 171 21.02 -13.59 10.64
C PHE A 171 22.54 -13.70 10.53
N ASP A 172 23.14 -14.80 10.98
CA ASP A 172 24.58 -15.00 10.88
C ASP A 172 25.04 -15.07 9.42
N ARG A 173 24.29 -15.80 8.57
CA ARG A 173 24.53 -15.83 7.12
C ARG A 173 24.33 -14.47 6.47
N TYR A 174 23.29 -13.77 6.87
CA TYR A 174 22.99 -12.43 6.37
C TYR A 174 24.13 -11.44 6.67
N ASN A 175 24.62 -11.42 7.91
CA ASN A 175 25.74 -10.56 8.32
C ASN A 175 27.05 -10.91 7.62
N GLN A 176 27.31 -12.21 7.39
CA GLN A 176 28.46 -12.65 6.58
C GLN A 176 28.37 -12.10 5.16
N LYS A 177 27.21 -12.21 4.50
CA LYS A 177 26.98 -11.65 3.15
C LYS A 177 27.09 -10.13 3.12
N ASN A 178 26.59 -9.42 4.14
CA ASN A 178 26.61 -7.95 4.17
C ASN A 178 28.03 -7.35 4.14
N THR A 179 29.04 -8.15 4.47
CA THR A 179 30.45 -7.74 4.46
C THR A 179 31.06 -7.74 3.05
N PHE A 180 30.57 -8.60 2.14
CA PHE A 180 31.25 -8.88 0.87
C PHE A 180 30.38 -8.72 -0.36
N ASP A 181 29.05 -8.76 -0.20
CA ASP A 181 28.09 -8.80 -1.29
C ASP A 181 27.48 -7.42 -1.58
N LYS A 182 27.47 -7.05 -2.87
CA LYS A 182 26.93 -5.78 -3.39
C LYS A 182 25.46 -5.88 -3.80
N GLU A 183 24.83 -7.04 -3.66
CA GLU A 183 23.41 -7.23 -3.97
C GLU A 183 22.48 -6.33 -3.13
N ALA A 184 21.22 -6.23 -3.54
CA ALA A 184 20.21 -5.52 -2.76
C ALA A 184 20.01 -6.20 -1.40
N THR A 185 19.83 -5.41 -0.34
CA THR A 185 19.76 -5.89 1.04
C THR A 185 18.72 -7.01 1.27
N ARG A 186 17.51 -6.86 0.71
CA ARG A 186 16.44 -7.86 0.82
C ARG A 186 16.78 -9.15 0.07
N THR A 187 17.48 -9.07 -1.06
CA THR A 187 17.96 -10.22 -1.81
C THR A 187 19.02 -11.00 -1.02
N ARG A 188 19.95 -10.29 -0.37
CA ARG A 188 20.93 -10.94 0.52
C ARG A 188 20.26 -11.68 1.69
N TRP A 189 19.21 -11.11 2.27
CA TRP A 189 18.41 -11.78 3.30
C TRP A 189 17.70 -13.03 2.75
N GLU A 190 17.07 -12.92 1.58
CA GLU A 190 16.41 -14.05 0.92
C GLU A 190 17.39 -15.22 0.69
N GLN A 191 18.58 -14.93 0.16
CA GLN A 191 19.62 -15.95 -0.04
C GLN A 191 20.11 -16.56 1.27
N ALA A 192 20.33 -15.74 2.32
CA ALA A 192 20.71 -16.24 3.63
C ALA A 192 19.66 -17.18 4.22
N CYS A 193 18.37 -16.88 4.04
CA CYS A 193 17.29 -17.76 4.44
C CYS A 193 17.28 -19.05 3.63
N ILE A 194 17.44 -18.99 2.30
CA ILE A 194 17.51 -20.17 1.42
C ILE A 194 18.65 -21.10 1.84
N GLU A 195 19.82 -20.56 2.16
CA GLU A 195 20.99 -21.36 2.61
C GLU A 195 20.75 -22.09 3.94
N VAL A 196 19.88 -21.56 4.81
CA VAL A 196 19.59 -22.14 6.13
C VAL A 196 18.42 -23.10 6.07
N VAL A 197 17.29 -22.69 5.47
CA VAL A 197 16.02 -23.42 5.54
C VAL A 197 15.57 -24.00 4.20
N GLY A 198 16.24 -23.70 3.08
CA GLY A 198 15.77 -24.04 1.72
C GLY A 198 15.70 -25.55 1.43
N SER A 199 16.45 -26.37 2.16
CA SER A 199 16.41 -27.84 2.05
C SER A 199 15.49 -28.52 3.06
N HIS A 200 14.85 -27.77 3.96
CA HIS A 200 13.94 -28.34 4.95
C HIS A 200 12.63 -28.84 4.30
N PRO A 201 11.98 -29.88 4.86
CA PRO A 201 10.68 -30.36 4.36
C PRO A 201 9.58 -29.28 4.36
N ASP A 202 9.66 -28.33 5.28
CA ASP A 202 8.76 -27.19 5.46
C ASP A 202 9.37 -25.85 4.99
N ALA A 203 10.39 -25.91 4.10
CA ALA A 203 11.10 -24.74 3.58
C ALA A 203 10.17 -23.62 3.13
N ARG A 204 9.05 -23.94 2.47
CA ARG A 204 8.07 -22.95 1.99
C ARG A 204 7.45 -22.14 3.14
N ALA A 205 7.07 -22.81 4.23
CA ALA A 205 6.45 -22.14 5.38
C ALA A 205 7.49 -21.29 6.13
N LYS A 206 8.69 -21.85 6.37
CA LYS A 206 9.81 -21.12 6.98
C LYS A 206 10.22 -19.89 6.18
N MET A 207 10.36 -20.02 4.86
CA MET A 207 10.67 -18.90 3.96
C MET A 207 9.56 -17.85 3.99
N GLY A 208 8.29 -18.26 4.04
CA GLY A 208 7.15 -17.33 4.15
C GLY A 208 7.23 -16.45 5.41
N GLU A 209 7.59 -17.02 6.56
CA GLU A 209 7.73 -16.28 7.81
C GLU A 209 8.96 -15.33 7.79
N LEU A 210 10.12 -15.84 7.37
CA LEU A 210 11.38 -15.07 7.29
C LEU A 210 11.31 -13.93 6.27
N MET A 211 10.76 -14.20 5.08
CA MET A 211 10.57 -13.19 4.05
C MET A 211 9.43 -12.23 4.39
N GLY A 212 8.41 -12.70 5.09
CA GLY A 212 7.33 -11.83 5.59
C GLY A 212 7.86 -10.71 6.49
N LEU A 213 8.78 -11.04 7.41
CA LEU A 213 9.45 -10.08 8.29
C LEU A 213 10.31 -9.08 7.49
N ALA A 214 11.08 -9.56 6.53
CA ALA A 214 11.91 -8.69 5.69
C ALA A 214 11.09 -7.77 4.79
N CYS A 215 9.99 -8.25 4.19
CA CYS A 215 9.08 -7.40 3.41
C CYS A 215 8.47 -6.31 4.30
N GLU A 216 8.04 -6.65 5.51
CA GLU A 216 7.52 -5.66 6.47
C GLU A 216 8.56 -4.58 6.80
N ALA A 217 9.80 -4.96 7.14
CA ALA A 217 10.91 -4.03 7.37
C ALA A 217 11.19 -3.14 6.15
N TYR A 218 11.17 -3.72 4.95
CA TYR A 218 11.38 -3.00 3.69
C TYR A 218 10.34 -1.92 3.48
N HIS A 219 9.04 -2.24 3.64
CA HIS A 219 7.97 -1.30 3.37
C HIS A 219 7.89 -0.17 4.41
N TYR A 220 8.12 -0.47 5.70
CA TYR A 220 8.23 0.58 6.73
C TYR A 220 9.39 1.53 6.42
N ASN A 221 10.57 1.01 6.15
CA ASN A 221 11.72 1.83 5.80
C ASN A 221 11.50 2.65 4.52
N PHE A 222 10.83 2.07 3.51
CA PHE A 222 10.48 2.78 2.29
C PHE A 222 9.58 3.98 2.58
N ALA A 223 8.57 3.80 3.43
CA ALA A 223 7.66 4.87 3.86
C ALA A 223 8.38 5.96 4.68
N VAL A 224 9.34 5.60 5.54
CA VAL A 224 10.20 6.57 6.26
C VAL A 224 11.00 7.42 5.26
N CYS A 225 11.64 6.77 4.28
CA CYS A 225 12.40 7.47 3.24
C CYS A 225 11.53 8.42 2.42
N LEU A 226 10.30 8.02 2.08
CA LEU A 226 9.36 8.88 1.37
C LEU A 226 8.84 10.04 2.23
N THR A 227 8.54 9.80 3.50
CA THR A 227 8.09 10.85 4.44
C THR A 227 9.16 11.95 4.56
N ALA A 228 10.44 11.55 4.70
CA ALA A 228 11.56 12.49 4.74
C ALA A 228 11.69 13.30 3.44
N GLN A 229 11.36 12.72 2.29
CA GLN A 229 11.39 13.41 1.00
C GLN A 229 10.23 14.38 0.82
N PHE A 230 9.02 13.99 1.22
CA PHE A 230 7.84 14.81 0.97
C PHE A 230 7.62 15.94 1.97
N SER A 231 8.37 15.98 3.09
CA SER A 231 8.55 17.07 4.09
C SER A 231 7.28 17.66 4.75
N GLN A 232 6.18 17.76 4.01
CA GLN A 232 4.87 18.29 4.39
C GLN A 232 3.77 17.24 4.30
N LYS A 233 4.05 16.02 3.84
CA LYS A 233 3.06 14.93 3.74
C LYS A 233 3.53 13.71 4.52
N LYS A 234 2.63 13.19 5.36
CA LYS A 234 2.81 11.89 6.01
C LYS A 234 2.63 10.79 4.97
N VAL A 235 3.55 9.83 4.94
CA VAL A 235 3.40 8.62 4.12
C VAL A 235 3.00 7.48 5.01
N LEU A 236 1.78 7.01 4.80
CA LEU A 236 1.25 5.82 5.40
C LEU A 236 1.69 4.61 4.56
N VAL A 237 1.84 3.45 5.19
CA VAL A 237 2.17 2.21 4.47
C VAL A 237 1.14 1.12 4.69
N GLU A 238 0.70 0.53 3.59
CA GLU A 238 -0.08 -0.69 3.59
C GLU A 238 0.90 -1.87 3.45
N THR A 239 1.07 -2.60 4.55
CA THR A 239 1.99 -3.73 4.70
C THR A 239 1.49 -4.65 5.83
N ARG A 240 2.07 -5.84 5.95
CA ARG A 240 1.87 -6.71 7.12
C ARG A 240 2.17 -5.95 8.42
N TYR A 241 1.41 -6.26 9.45
CA TYR A 241 1.69 -5.88 10.83
C TYR A 241 2.18 -7.08 11.63
N SER A 242 3.28 -6.93 12.34
CA SER A 242 3.76 -7.84 13.36
C SER A 242 4.29 -7.10 14.59
N ARG A 243 4.54 -7.84 15.66
CA ARG A 243 5.15 -7.28 16.88
C ARG A 243 6.58 -6.78 16.68
N ALA A 244 7.25 -7.17 15.59
CA ALA A 244 8.63 -6.80 15.29
C ALA A 244 8.84 -5.28 15.24
N PHE A 245 7.82 -4.54 14.81
CA PHE A 245 7.88 -3.09 14.59
C PHE A 245 6.72 -2.34 15.24
N ALA A 246 5.96 -3.00 16.11
CA ALA A 246 4.78 -2.42 16.75
C ALA A 246 5.13 -1.17 17.59
N ASP A 247 6.33 -1.13 18.19
CA ASP A 247 6.82 0.01 18.97
C ASP A 247 7.18 1.23 18.11
N LEU A 248 7.42 1.03 16.81
CA LEU A 248 7.72 2.09 15.85
C LEU A 248 6.44 2.76 15.31
N ILE A 249 5.29 2.14 15.59
CA ILE A 249 3.99 2.59 15.11
C ILE A 249 3.37 3.45 16.21
N GLN A 250 3.08 4.71 15.87
CA GLN A 250 2.29 5.57 16.73
C GLN A 250 0.81 5.22 16.59
N LEU A 251 0.37 4.16 17.27
CA LEU A 251 -1.05 3.94 17.49
C LEU A 251 -1.50 4.97 18.54
N GLY A 252 -2.37 5.89 18.15
CA GLY A 252 -3.10 6.70 19.14
C GLY A 252 -3.77 5.75 20.14
N GLN A 253 -3.72 6.07 21.44
CA GLN A 253 -4.54 5.32 22.38
C GLN A 253 -6.00 5.56 22.02
N PRO A 254 -6.81 4.50 21.84
CA PRO A 254 -8.20 4.69 21.51
C PRO A 254 -8.87 5.43 22.66
N THR A 255 -9.39 6.62 22.38
CA THR A 255 -10.19 7.37 23.33
C THR A 255 -11.51 6.63 23.61
N GLU A 256 -12.16 6.82 24.77
CA GLU A 256 -13.48 6.20 25.03
C GLU A 256 -14.53 6.56 23.95
N SER A 257 -14.37 7.70 23.24
CA SER A 257 -15.14 8.08 22.05
C SER A 257 -14.94 7.17 20.83
N GLU A 258 -13.84 6.42 20.74
CA GLU A 258 -13.55 5.46 19.67
C GLU A 258 -14.19 4.08 19.93
N LEU A 259 -14.69 3.85 21.15
CA LEU A 259 -15.49 2.68 21.53
C LEU A 259 -17.01 2.90 21.30
N VAL A 260 -17.39 4.07 20.78
CA VAL A 260 -18.78 4.44 20.46
C VAL A 260 -19.17 3.87 19.09
N ASP A 261 -20.45 3.56 18.90
CA ASP A 261 -21.04 3.26 17.58
C ASP A 261 -20.78 4.43 16.60
N ILE A 262 -19.70 4.36 15.81
CA ILE A 262 -19.37 5.37 14.81
C ILE A 262 -20.41 5.30 13.67
N PRO A 263 -21.13 6.40 13.36
CA PRO A 263 -22.04 6.42 12.22
C PRO A 263 -21.31 6.06 10.92
N SER A 264 -21.77 5.00 10.23
CA SER A 264 -21.11 4.49 9.04
C SER A 264 -21.66 5.09 7.74
N VAL A 265 -20.78 5.41 6.80
CA VAL A 265 -21.15 5.76 5.42
C VAL A 265 -21.69 4.53 4.70
N THR A 266 -22.84 4.67 4.05
CA THR A 266 -23.43 3.62 3.23
C THR A 266 -22.91 3.71 1.80
N ILE A 267 -22.17 2.69 1.38
CA ILE A 267 -21.61 2.59 0.03
C ILE A 267 -22.65 1.95 -0.91
N PRO A 268 -22.86 2.49 -2.13
CA PRO A 268 -23.71 1.86 -3.14
C PRO A 268 -23.29 0.41 -3.41
N ARG A 269 -24.28 -0.50 -3.52
CA ARG A 269 -24.00 -1.94 -3.76
C ARG A 269 -23.39 -2.23 -5.13
N SER A 270 -23.64 -1.37 -6.11
CA SER A 270 -23.17 -1.54 -7.48
C SER A 270 -22.33 -0.33 -7.86
N LEU A 271 -21.01 -0.46 -7.71
CA LEU A 271 -20.07 0.53 -8.18
C LEU A 271 -19.74 0.23 -9.66
N ARG A 272 -19.84 1.25 -10.51
CA ARG A 272 -19.66 1.11 -11.97
C ARG A 272 -18.21 1.39 -12.36
N PHE A 273 -17.46 0.33 -12.65
CA PHE A 273 -16.06 0.45 -13.14
C PHE A 273 -16.01 0.76 -14.66
N ASP A 274 -17.05 0.38 -15.40
CA ASP A 274 -17.25 0.71 -16.82
C ASP A 274 -17.47 2.21 -17.06
N GLN A 275 -17.67 3.00 -16.00
CA GLN A 275 -17.84 4.45 -16.06
C GLN A 275 -16.67 5.18 -15.37
N PRO A 276 -15.51 5.32 -16.06
CA PRO A 276 -14.31 5.91 -15.47
C PRO A 276 -14.51 7.35 -15.00
N GLN A 277 -15.42 8.10 -15.63
CA GLN A 277 -15.69 9.49 -15.27
C GLN A 277 -16.23 9.62 -13.83
N LEU A 278 -17.04 8.66 -13.35
CA LEU A 278 -17.52 8.67 -11.97
C LEU A 278 -16.37 8.59 -10.96
N TRP A 279 -15.35 7.80 -11.26
CA TRP A 279 -14.17 7.68 -10.39
C TRP A 279 -13.31 8.93 -10.42
N LYS A 280 -13.19 9.58 -11.57
CA LYS A 280 -12.46 10.85 -11.69
C LYS A 280 -13.15 11.95 -10.90
N GLU A 281 -14.47 12.08 -11.05
CA GLU A 281 -15.27 13.07 -10.31
C GLU A 281 -15.24 12.81 -8.80
N LEU A 282 -15.29 11.55 -8.35
CA LEU A 282 -15.23 11.21 -6.94
C LEU A 282 -14.00 11.80 -6.23
N VAL A 283 -12.87 11.88 -6.94
CA VAL A 283 -11.58 12.32 -6.40
C VAL A 283 -11.12 13.69 -6.93
N ASP A 284 -11.95 14.34 -7.75
CA ASP A 284 -11.72 15.70 -8.25
C ASP A 284 -12.10 16.70 -7.16
N PRO A 285 -11.15 17.52 -6.64
CA PRO A 285 -11.44 18.51 -5.59
C PRO A 285 -12.53 19.53 -5.95
N PHE A 286 -12.85 19.69 -7.23
CA PHE A 286 -13.86 20.63 -7.71
C PHE A 286 -15.24 20.02 -7.93
N SER A 287 -15.42 18.72 -7.67
CA SER A 287 -16.72 18.07 -7.82
C SER A 287 -17.60 18.24 -6.58
N ASP A 288 -18.92 18.16 -6.81
CA ASP A 288 -19.91 18.20 -5.72
C ASP A 288 -19.73 17.03 -4.75
N VAL A 289 -19.46 15.82 -5.26
CA VAL A 289 -19.30 14.62 -4.43
C VAL A 289 -18.02 14.68 -3.60
N ALA A 290 -16.92 15.22 -4.13
CA ALA A 290 -15.67 15.40 -3.40
C ALA A 290 -15.80 16.47 -2.32
N SER A 291 -16.54 17.55 -2.61
CA SER A 291 -16.85 18.59 -1.61
C SER A 291 -17.60 18.01 -0.41
N VAL A 292 -18.57 17.11 -0.64
CA VAL A 292 -19.30 16.42 0.44
C VAL A 292 -18.40 15.40 1.16
N GLN A 293 -17.52 14.70 0.44
CA GLN A 293 -16.51 13.81 1.03
C GLN A 293 -15.58 14.56 1.99
N GLN A 294 -15.09 15.73 1.58
CA GLN A 294 -14.20 16.55 2.41
C GLN A 294 -14.91 16.98 3.71
N ILE A 295 -16.16 17.43 3.63
CA ILE A 295 -16.96 17.78 4.83
C ILE A 295 -17.08 16.57 5.77
N TYR A 296 -17.33 15.37 5.22
CA TYR A 296 -17.39 14.15 6.01
C TYR A 296 -16.06 13.84 6.70
N GLN A 297 -14.93 13.92 5.99
CA GLN A 297 -13.60 13.72 6.56
C GLN A 297 -13.27 14.72 7.67
N GLU A 298 -13.53 16.01 7.43
CA GLU A 298 -13.29 17.06 8.43
C GLU A 298 -14.15 16.85 9.69
N THR A 299 -15.41 16.43 9.51
CA THR A 299 -16.30 16.11 10.64
C THR A 299 -15.83 14.87 11.40
N MET A 300 -15.33 13.86 10.70
CA MET A 300 -14.76 12.64 11.29
C MET A 300 -13.49 12.94 12.09
N ASP A 301 -12.59 13.76 11.55
CA ASP A 301 -11.38 14.24 12.24
C ASP A 301 -11.75 15.02 13.52
N GLN A 302 -12.72 15.93 13.42
CA GLN A 302 -13.23 16.68 14.57
C GLN A 302 -13.85 15.76 15.62
N PHE A 303 -14.52 14.67 15.20
CA PHE A 303 -15.18 13.74 16.12
C PHE A 303 -14.13 12.98 16.94
N PHE A 304 -13.11 12.45 16.28
CA PHE A 304 -11.99 11.79 16.96
C PHE A 304 -11.15 12.75 17.81
N ALA A 305 -11.10 14.03 17.45
CA ALA A 305 -10.48 15.06 18.28
C ALA A 305 -11.36 15.52 19.48
N GLY A 306 -12.56 14.96 19.66
CA GLY A 306 -13.51 15.38 20.70
C GLY A 306 -14.11 16.78 20.49
N GLN A 307 -14.04 17.30 19.27
CA GLN A 307 -14.47 18.66 18.89
C GLN A 307 -15.90 18.71 18.34
N THR A 308 -16.49 17.56 17.99
CA THR A 308 -17.88 17.46 17.55
C THR A 308 -18.57 16.24 18.14
N ASP A 309 -19.91 16.22 18.07
CA ASP A 309 -20.75 15.15 18.60
C ASP A 309 -21.11 14.10 17.53
N ALA A 310 -21.63 12.96 17.98
CA ALA A 310 -22.04 11.86 17.11
C ALA A 310 -23.17 12.25 16.14
N LYS A 311 -24.01 13.23 16.47
CA LYS A 311 -25.14 13.66 15.65
C LYS A 311 -24.66 14.47 14.44
N GLN A 312 -23.63 15.30 14.61
CA GLN A 312 -22.99 16.00 13.50
C GLN A 312 -22.30 15.02 12.55
N LEU A 313 -21.56 14.04 13.09
CA LEU A 313 -20.97 12.98 12.28
C LEU A 313 -22.01 12.13 11.54
N GLU A 314 -23.14 11.82 12.19
CA GLU A 314 -24.25 11.10 11.56
C GLU A 314 -24.84 11.91 10.39
N ASN A 315 -25.05 13.21 10.57
CA ASN A 315 -25.55 14.09 9.51
C ASN A 315 -24.59 14.17 8.31
N ALA A 316 -23.28 14.32 8.58
CA ALA A 316 -22.26 14.31 7.54
C ALA A 316 -22.24 12.97 6.80
N SER A 317 -22.30 11.85 7.53
CA SER A 317 -22.35 10.49 6.97
C SER A 317 -23.57 10.27 6.08
N ARG A 318 -24.76 10.73 6.50
CA ARG A 318 -25.99 10.65 5.69
C ARG A 318 -25.89 11.48 4.41
N ARG A 319 -25.37 12.71 4.50
CA ARG A 319 -25.17 13.58 3.33
C ARG A 319 -24.21 12.94 2.33
N TYR A 320 -23.09 12.39 2.82
CA TYR A 320 -22.12 11.73 1.95
C TYR A 320 -22.67 10.44 1.32
N SER A 321 -23.37 9.61 2.10
CA SER A 321 -24.03 8.40 1.58
C SER A 321 -25.05 8.72 0.48
N LYS A 322 -25.82 9.81 0.64
CA LYS A 322 -26.76 10.29 -0.37
C LYS A 322 -26.03 10.77 -1.63
N ALA A 323 -24.97 11.56 -1.47
CA ALA A 323 -24.14 12.03 -2.59
C ALA A 323 -23.56 10.85 -3.38
N LEU A 324 -22.99 9.85 -2.70
CA LEU A 324 -22.47 8.62 -3.34
C LEU A 324 -23.55 7.85 -4.08
N SER A 325 -24.75 7.73 -3.50
CA SER A 325 -25.86 7.00 -4.14
C SER A 325 -26.33 7.70 -5.41
N ILE A 326 -26.44 9.03 -5.40
CA ILE A 326 -26.75 9.84 -6.59
C ILE A 326 -25.64 9.68 -7.63
N HIS A 327 -24.39 9.84 -7.20
CA HIS A 327 -23.20 9.80 -8.05
C HIS A 327 -23.06 8.48 -8.83
N PHE A 328 -23.21 7.35 -8.13
CA PHE A 328 -23.10 6.02 -8.74
C PHE A 328 -24.43 5.45 -9.29
N GLY A 329 -25.51 6.26 -9.32
CA GLY A 329 -26.72 5.93 -10.05
C GLY A 329 -27.73 5.00 -9.34
N ASN A 330 -27.72 4.93 -8.01
CA ASN A 330 -28.84 4.35 -7.27
C ASN A 330 -29.89 5.45 -7.03
N GLY A 331 -30.85 5.57 -7.96
CA GLY A 331 -32.01 6.43 -7.80
C GLY A 331 -32.68 6.22 -6.44
N GLU A 332 -32.87 7.32 -5.71
CA GLU A 332 -33.68 7.45 -4.48
C GLU A 332 -33.73 6.22 -3.55
N GLY A 333 -32.57 5.71 -3.15
CA GLY A 333 -32.49 4.88 -1.95
C GLY A 333 -32.46 5.80 -0.74
N GLU A 334 -33.57 5.93 0.00
CA GLU A 334 -33.57 6.53 1.34
C GLU A 334 -32.35 6.01 2.10
N GLY A 335 -31.46 6.92 2.52
CA GLY A 335 -30.22 6.62 3.23
C GLY A 335 -30.51 5.93 4.55
N ARG A 336 -30.78 4.63 4.52
CA ARG A 336 -30.90 3.79 5.70
C ARG A 336 -29.49 3.55 6.21
N ILE A 337 -29.18 4.21 7.32
CA ILE A 337 -28.02 3.87 8.14
C ILE A 337 -28.19 2.40 8.54
N LYS A 338 -27.33 1.53 8.02
CA LYS A 338 -27.07 0.27 8.70
C LYS A 338 -26.01 0.55 9.75
N ARG A 339 -26.28 0.18 11.01
CA ARG A 339 -25.25 0.04 12.03
C ARG A 339 -24.31 -1.07 11.56
N THR A 340 -23.29 -0.68 10.82
CA THR A 340 -22.20 -1.58 10.47
C THR A 340 -21.05 -1.06 11.31
N ALA A 341 -20.63 -1.86 12.29
CA ALA A 341 -19.36 -1.60 12.95
C ALA A 341 -18.33 -1.48 11.82
N LEU A 342 -17.80 -0.26 11.61
CA LEU A 342 -16.48 -0.14 11.01
C LEU A 342 -15.57 -0.85 11.99
N SER A 343 -15.46 -2.17 11.85
CA SER A 343 -14.57 -2.98 12.65
C SER A 343 -13.22 -2.29 12.61
N ILE A 344 -12.55 -2.25 13.75
CA ILE A 344 -11.23 -1.70 14.06
C ILE A 344 -10.14 -1.94 12.98
N GLY A 345 -10.38 -2.77 11.95
CA GLY A 345 -9.68 -2.75 10.65
C GLY A 345 -9.88 -1.49 9.77
N PHE A 346 -10.77 -0.55 10.13
CA PHE A 346 -10.90 0.74 9.43
C PHE A 346 -9.78 1.74 9.74
N LEU A 347 -9.01 1.52 10.81
CA LEU A 347 -7.76 2.23 11.13
C LEU A 347 -6.50 1.49 10.66
N GLY A 348 -6.64 0.30 10.07
CA GLY A 348 -5.53 -0.47 9.50
C GLY A 348 -5.46 -0.33 7.99
N ALA A 349 -4.79 0.71 7.49
CA ALA A 349 -4.30 0.75 6.10
C ALA A 349 -3.24 1.85 5.98
N GLY A 350 -2.23 1.79 6.84
CA GLY A 350 -1.29 2.88 6.97
C GLY A 350 -0.73 3.08 8.36
N PHE A 351 0.36 2.43 8.72
CA PHE A 351 1.04 2.78 9.96
C PHE A 351 2.00 3.94 9.72
N GLU A 352 1.93 4.96 10.59
CA GLU A 352 2.91 6.03 10.65
C GLU A 352 4.16 5.51 11.37
N VAL A 353 5.31 5.63 10.73
CA VAL A 353 6.61 5.30 11.32
C VAL A 353 7.32 6.60 11.66
N ASP A 354 7.69 6.79 12.93
CA ASP A 354 8.30 8.03 13.41
C ASP A 354 9.73 8.23 12.82
N PRO A 355 9.98 9.30 12.04
CA PRO A 355 11.30 9.57 11.47
C PRO A 355 12.38 9.88 12.51
N LYS A 356 12.01 10.31 13.74
CA LYS A 356 12.96 10.75 14.78
C LYS A 356 13.86 9.64 15.30
N PHE A 357 13.49 8.37 15.09
CA PHE A 357 14.33 7.23 15.46
C PHE A 357 15.53 7.03 14.51
N TRP A 358 15.60 7.77 13.40
CA TRP A 358 16.55 7.50 12.29
C TRP A 358 17.51 8.65 11.98
N THR A 359 17.54 9.70 12.80
CA THR A 359 18.58 10.75 12.74
C THR A 359 19.76 10.36 13.64
N GLY A 360 20.49 9.32 13.22
CA GLY A 360 21.80 8.99 13.76
C GLY A 360 22.85 9.12 12.64
N ALA A 361 23.46 10.31 12.55
CA ALA A 361 24.60 10.70 11.71
C ALA A 361 24.46 10.51 10.19
#